data_AF-A0A2G9GYV1-F1
#
_entry.id   AF-A0A2G9GYV1-F1
#
_cell.length_a   1.000
_cell.length_b   1.000
_cell.length_c   1.000
_cell.angle_alpha   90.00
_cell.angle_beta   90.00
_cell.angle_gamma   90.00
#
_symmetry.space_group_name_H-M   'P 1'
#
loop_
_entity.id
_entity.type
_entity.pdbx_description
1 polymer ?
#
loop_
_entity_poly.entity_id
_entity_poly.type
_entity_poly.pdbx_seq_one_letter_code
_entity_poly.pdbx_strand_id
1 'polypeptide(L)' 'MAEIEQSPPQSVSSTTTSAAAGEKYSKAPFNIWLPTECTRESVRNRLIETLSSPSILSKRYGTVSREETVAAAKLIE' A
#
# COMPACT_ATOMS: atom_id res chain seq x y z
N MET A 1 35.83 -41.86 -29.38
CA MET A 1 36.28 -42.44 -28.10
C MET A 1 36.18 -41.32 -27.06
N ALA A 2 35.22 -41.43 -26.12
CA ALA A 2 34.83 -40.54 -25.01
C ALA A 2 34.39 -39.10 -25.39
N GLU A 3 33.12 -38.66 -25.36
CA GLU A 3 32.03 -38.71 -24.37
C GLU A 3 32.32 -37.94 -23.06
N ILE A 4 31.77 -36.72 -22.96
CA ILE A 4 30.94 -36.30 -21.81
C ILE A 4 29.73 -35.53 -22.34
N GLU A 5 28.59 -36.19 -22.29
CA GLU A 5 27.24 -35.63 -22.36
C GLU A 5 26.87 -35.12 -20.95
N GLN A 6 26.32 -33.91 -20.80
CA GLN A 6 25.13 -33.71 -19.95
C GLN A 6 24.44 -32.35 -20.15
N SER A 7 23.13 -32.47 -20.36
CA SER A 7 22.12 -31.44 -20.67
C SER A 7 21.80 -30.46 -19.51
N PRO A 8 21.04 -29.37 -19.78
CA PRO A 8 20.81 -28.27 -18.83
C PRO A 8 19.59 -28.49 -17.93
N PRO A 9 19.49 -27.85 -16.76
CA PRO A 9 18.21 -27.59 -16.10
C PRO A 9 17.75 -26.18 -16.50
N GLN A 10 16.84 -26.05 -17.48
CA GLN A 10 15.40 -25.91 -17.26
C GLN A 10 14.98 -24.78 -16.32
N SER A 11 14.46 -23.73 -16.96
CA SER A 11 13.29 -22.94 -16.59
C SER A 11 12.62 -23.31 -15.26
N VAL A 12 12.74 -22.43 -14.26
CA VAL A 12 11.59 -22.09 -13.41
C VAL A 12 11.13 -20.70 -13.80
N SER A 13 10.29 -20.69 -14.83
CA SER A 13 9.23 -19.71 -14.98
C SER A 13 8.65 -19.43 -13.60
N SER A 14 8.95 -18.28 -13.03
CA SER A 14 8.13 -17.71 -11.95
C SER A 14 6.85 -17.26 -12.62
N THR A 15 6.04 -18.25 -12.97
CA THR A 15 4.69 -18.10 -13.48
C THR A 15 3.95 -17.26 -12.47
N THR A 16 3.64 -16.03 -12.87
CA THR A 16 2.57 -15.18 -12.37
C THR A 16 1.36 -16.05 -12.01
N THR A 17 1.30 -16.55 -10.78
CA THR A 17 0.11 -17.19 -10.22
C THR A 17 -0.52 -16.15 -9.30
N SER A 18 -1.11 -15.14 -9.93
CA SER A 18 -1.97 -14.15 -9.29
C SER A 18 -3.36 -14.15 -9.94
N ALA A 19 -3.86 -15.31 -10.36
CA ALA A 19 -5.19 -15.43 -10.97
C ALA A 19 -6.27 -15.95 -9.98
N ALA A 20 -5.92 -16.75 -8.97
CA ALA A 20 -6.92 -17.38 -8.09
C ALA A 20 -7.39 -16.53 -6.89
N ALA A 21 -6.81 -15.35 -6.67
CA ALA A 21 -7.25 -14.43 -5.61
C ALA A 21 -8.35 -13.47 -6.08
N GLY A 22 -8.48 -13.24 -7.39
CA GLY A 22 -9.44 -12.28 -7.95
C GLY A 22 -10.89 -12.75 -7.90
N GLU A 23 -11.14 -14.05 -8.09
CA GLU A 23 -12.51 -14.58 -8.25
C GLU A 23 -13.38 -14.48 -6.98
N LYS A 24 -12.75 -14.42 -5.81
CA LYS A 24 -13.45 -14.39 -4.50
C LYS A 24 -14.05 -13.02 -4.19
N TYR A 25 -13.58 -11.99 -4.88
CA TYR A 25 -13.95 -10.59 -4.65
C TYR A 25 -14.71 -9.97 -5.83
N SER A 26 -14.76 -10.64 -6.99
CA SER A 26 -15.38 -10.14 -8.22
C SER A 26 -16.90 -9.87 -8.14
N LYS A 27 -17.59 -10.26 -7.07
CA LYS A 27 -19.05 -10.17 -6.98
C LYS A 27 -19.63 -9.38 -5.80
N ALA A 28 -18.80 -8.86 -4.91
CA ALA A 28 -19.27 -8.03 -3.80
C ALA A 28 -19.36 -6.55 -4.24
N PRO A 29 -20.51 -5.86 -4.05
CA PRO A 29 -20.55 -4.42 -4.23
C PRO A 29 -19.71 -3.77 -3.14
N PHE A 30 -18.47 -3.38 -3.48
CA PHE A 30 -17.62 -2.62 -2.57
C PHE A 30 -18.10 -1.17 -2.51
N ASN A 31 -18.95 -0.88 -1.54
CA ASN A 31 -19.26 0.50 -1.17
C ASN A 31 -18.13 1.02 -0.28
N ILE A 32 -16.99 1.36 -0.90
CA ILE A 32 -15.83 1.95 -0.21
C ILE A 32 -16.22 3.34 0.35
N TRP A 33 -17.19 4.00 -0.28
CA TRP A 33 -17.67 5.33 0.09
C TRP A 33 -18.92 5.29 0.95
N LEU A 34 -18.74 4.80 2.17
CA LEU A 34 -19.20 5.42 3.42
C LEU A 34 -18.14 5.02 4.47
N PRO A 35 -17.07 5.81 4.66
CA PRO A 35 -16.03 5.43 5.60
C PRO A 35 -16.64 5.32 7.01
N THR A 36 -16.32 4.25 7.71
CA THR A 36 -16.70 4.12 9.12
C THR A 36 -15.92 5.12 9.98
N GLU A 37 -16.42 5.47 11.17
CA GLU A 37 -15.69 6.36 12.10
C GLU A 37 -14.28 5.85 12.41
N CYS A 38 -14.10 4.52 12.49
CA CYS A 38 -12.78 3.89 12.68
C CYS A 38 -11.84 4.17 11.49
N THR A 39 -12.36 4.08 10.27
CA THR A 39 -11.60 4.40 9.06
C THR A 39 -11.26 5.88 9.01
N ARG A 40 -12.19 6.77 9.35
CA ARG A 40 -11.94 8.22 9.42
C ARG A 40 -10.84 8.57 10.42
N GLU A 41 -10.86 7.96 11.61
CA GLU A 41 -9.80 8.14 12.61
C GLU A 41 -8.44 7.61 12.13
N SER A 42 -8.44 6.49 11.41
CA SER A 42 -7.22 5.93 10.82
C SER A 42 -6.63 6.87 9.76
N VAL A 43 -7.48 7.50 8.95
CA VAL A 43 -7.08 8.54 7.98
C VAL A 43 -6.49 9.75 8.71
N ARG A 44 -7.14 10.24 9.78
CA ARG A 44 -6.60 11.33 10.60
C ARG A 44 -5.23 11.00 11.20
N ASN A 45 -5.05 9.81 11.76
CA ASN A 45 -3.76 9.38 12.30
C ASN A 45 -2.67 9.33 11.23
N ARG A 46 -3.01 8.84 10.03
CA ARG A 46 -2.08 8.81 8.90
C ARG A 46 -1.73 10.22 8.39
N LEU A 47 -2.71 11.13 8.37
CA LEU A 47 -2.46 12.55 8.09
C LEU A 47 -1.50 13.13 9.12
N ILE A 48 -1.68 12.78 10.40
CA ILE A 48 -0.80 13.26 11.46
C ILE A 48 0.65 12.81 11.24
N GLU A 49 0.88 11.52 11.03
CA GLU A 49 2.21 10.98 10.76
C GLU A 49 2.87 11.62 9.54
N THR A 50 2.09 11.87 8.49
CA THR A 50 2.61 12.38 7.20
C THR A 50 3.02 13.85 7.28
N LEU A 51 2.33 14.64 8.09
CA LEU A 51 2.57 16.08 8.21
C LEU A 51 3.56 16.41 9.33
N SER A 52 3.62 15.58 10.40
CA SER A 52 4.55 15.78 11.52
C SER A 52 5.93 15.18 11.28
N SER A 53 6.10 14.34 10.25
CA SER A 53 7.35 13.66 9.92
C SER A 53 7.70 13.86 8.44
N PRO A 54 8.99 13.98 8.06
CA PRO A 54 9.38 14.09 6.67
C PRO A 54 8.96 12.83 5.90
N SER A 55 8.10 12.99 4.89
CA SER A 55 7.67 11.94 3.97
C SER A 55 8.24 12.19 2.58
N ILE A 56 8.39 11.12 1.78
CA ILE A 56 8.83 11.20 0.37
C ILE A 56 7.94 12.17 -0.43
N LEU A 57 6.66 12.24 -0.09
CA LEU A 57 5.68 13.09 -0.75
C LEU A 57 5.76 14.57 -0.32
N SER A 58 6.27 14.86 0.89
CA SER A 58 6.27 16.20 1.48
C SER A 58 7.66 16.83 1.62
N LYS A 59 8.72 16.22 1.06
CA LYS A 59 10.14 16.66 1.19
C LYS A 59 10.40 18.15 0.95
N ARG A 60 9.63 18.82 0.10
CA ARG A 60 9.85 20.24 -0.27
C ARG A 60 9.10 21.26 0.60
N TYR A 61 8.20 20.80 1.46
CA TYR A 61 7.27 21.67 2.18
C TYR A 61 7.54 21.74 3.69
N GLY A 62 8.46 20.91 4.21
CA GLY A 62 8.76 20.84 5.64
C GLY A 62 7.75 20.02 6.43
N THR A 63 7.82 20.11 7.76
CA THR A 63 6.94 19.42 8.70
C THR A 63 6.31 20.42 9.66
N VAL A 64 5.12 20.12 10.15
CA VAL A 64 4.39 20.92 11.15
C VAL A 64 4.47 20.26 12.53
N SER A 65 4.28 21.05 13.59
CA SER A 65 4.22 20.51 14.96
C SER A 65 3.07 19.53 15.11
N ARG A 66 3.14 18.62 16.08
CA ARG A 66 2.14 17.57 16.24
C ARG A 66 0.77 18.16 16.60
N GLU A 67 0.75 19.21 17.41
CA GLU A 67 -0.44 19.90 17.89
C GLU A 67 -1.19 20.57 16.73
N GLU A 68 -0.47 21.31 15.88
CA GLU A 68 -1.02 21.93 14.67
C GLU A 68 -1.51 20.89 13.69
N THR A 69 -0.76 19.80 13.57
CA THR A 69 -1.10 18.70 12.67
C THR A 69 -2.40 18.00 13.09
N VAL A 70 -2.63 17.78 14.38
CA VAL A 70 -3.89 17.21 14.89
C VAL A 70 -5.08 18.12 14.56
N ALA A 71 -4.91 19.43 14.71
CA ALA A 71 -5.94 20.41 14.35
C ALA A 71 -6.22 20.40 12.83
N ALA A 72 -5.16 20.39 12.01
CA ALA A 72 -5.28 20.33 10.56
C ALA A 72 -5.94 19.03 10.08
N ALA A 73 -5.58 17.87 10.64
CA ALA A 73 -6.14 16.59 10.26
C ALA A 73 -7.66 16.51 10.51
N LYS A 74 -8.16 17.12 11.59
CA LYS A 74 -9.61 17.23 11.88
C LYS A 74 -10.35 18.19 10.97
N LEU A 75 -9.67 19.19 10.42
CA LEU A 75 -10.27 20.15 9.48
C LEU A 75 -10.37 19.56 8.07
N ILE A 76 -9.41 18.70 7.71
CA ILE A 76 -9.35 18.03 6.40
C ILE A 76 -10.33 16.85 6.32
N GLU A 77 -10.52 16.09 7.41
CA GLU A 77 -11.30 14.83 7.48
C GLU A 77 -12.39 14.83 8.57
#